data_AF-A0A835E100-F1
#
_entry.id   AF-A0A835E100-F1
#
_cell.length_a   1.000
_cell.length_b   1.000
_cell.length_c   1.000
_cell.angle_alpha   90.00
_cell.angle_beta   90.00
_cell.angle_gamma   90.00
#
_symmetry.space_group_name_H-M   'P 1'
#
loop_
_entity.id
_entity.type
_entity.pdbx_description
1 polymer ?
#
loop_
_entity_poly.entity_id
_entity_poly.type
_entity_poly.pdbx_seq_one_letter_code
_entity_poly.pdbx_strand_id
1 'polypeptide(L)'
;MASCFLRSGSRHLRTLAGGAVAVRTAELLVGVAILCVVVVAPAPAVLAIDDGNLTAGFVQVDLPEGNFIVQSPYDVPENQRYTYDVATGVRTFWVYADDKPFNTVTATNPRTEVRLAVSFSDPSLTIIYLSSNSSHTYAYICNPTLQGHDYSSGVWQFEAYGYVPSGTSGASVMQIHNEDAGVQATTLMLHVYNGTLRHYSGEALEDGVYDRWFRLNVVHDVGVSTVAVYVDGGAPRLVVAVAPTASHYFKFGVYVQHHDVSPRVESRWRNVTVYTKPN
;
A
#
# COMPACT_ATOMS: atom_id res chain seq x y z
N MET A 1 93.91 -22.53 23.16
CA MET A 1 94.38 -23.05 24.46
C MET A 1 93.26 -23.84 25.10
N ALA A 2 93.60 -25.03 25.62
CA ALA A 2 92.82 -25.94 26.47
C ALA A 2 91.62 -26.69 25.84
N SER A 3 91.90 -27.92 25.40
CA SER A 3 91.02 -29.08 25.23
C SER A 3 90.17 -29.39 26.49
N CYS A 4 89.05 -30.10 26.35
CA CYS A 4 89.00 -31.55 26.63
C CYS A 4 87.59 -32.17 26.52
N PHE A 5 87.60 -33.31 25.84
CA PHE A 5 86.67 -34.41 25.57
C PHE A 5 85.81 -35.05 26.70
N LEU A 6 84.76 -35.74 26.21
CA LEU A 6 84.18 -37.08 26.60
C LEU A 6 83.55 -37.18 28.01
N ARG A 7 82.52 -38.00 28.30
CA ARG A 7 81.88 -39.15 27.64
C ARG A 7 80.53 -39.46 28.34
N SER A 8 79.65 -40.16 27.62
CA SER A 8 78.87 -41.35 28.06
C SER A 8 77.81 -41.27 29.19
N GLY A 9 76.61 -41.82 28.89
CA GLY A 9 76.05 -42.91 29.70
C GLY A 9 74.67 -42.71 30.36
N SER A 10 73.64 -43.26 29.70
CA SER A 10 72.29 -43.65 30.13
C SER A 10 71.98 -43.84 31.65
N ARG A 11 70.88 -43.27 32.16
CA ARG A 11 69.57 -43.93 32.46
C ARG A 11 68.66 -43.11 33.43
N HIS A 12 67.36 -43.21 33.16
CA HIS A 12 66.18 -43.20 34.05
C HIS A 12 65.53 -41.89 34.59
N LEU A 13 64.27 -41.71 34.13
CA LEU A 13 62.99 -41.46 34.85
C LEU A 13 62.64 -40.06 35.43
N ARG A 14 61.67 -39.38 34.78
CA ARG A 14 60.32 -38.96 35.28
C ARG A 14 59.80 -37.65 34.63
N THR A 15 58.70 -37.77 33.88
CA THR A 15 57.40 -37.07 34.03
C THR A 15 57.24 -35.52 33.86
N LEU A 16 56.36 -35.16 32.88
CA LEU A 16 55.44 -33.99 32.69
C LEU A 16 56.05 -32.59 32.37
N ALA A 17 55.55 -31.72 31.48
CA ALA A 17 54.29 -31.59 30.72
C ALA A 17 54.41 -30.60 29.54
N GLY A 18 53.39 -30.59 28.64
CA GLY A 18 53.01 -29.52 27.69
C GLY A 18 53.43 -29.81 26.23
N GLY A 19 52.58 -30.21 25.27
CA GLY A 19 51.31 -29.63 24.81
C GLY A 19 51.61 -28.94 23.45
N ALA A 20 51.02 -29.23 22.29
CA ALA A 20 49.84 -29.98 21.90
C ALA A 20 50.10 -30.70 20.55
N VAL A 21 49.54 -31.90 20.38
CA VAL A 21 49.65 -32.73 19.16
C VAL A 21 48.40 -32.52 18.30
N ALA A 22 48.61 -32.32 17.01
CA ALA A 22 47.58 -32.23 16.00
C ALA A 22 46.79 -33.55 15.89
N VAL A 23 45.52 -33.53 16.30
CA VAL A 23 44.56 -34.61 16.08
C VAL A 23 43.73 -34.24 14.86
N ARG A 24 43.80 -35.07 13.81
CA ARG A 24 42.88 -35.02 12.68
C ARG A 24 41.52 -35.53 13.16
N THR A 25 40.61 -34.63 13.51
CA THR A 25 39.21 -34.96 13.78
C THR A 25 38.49 -35.17 12.45
N ALA A 26 38.12 -36.42 12.17
CA ALA A 26 37.11 -36.73 11.18
C ALA A 26 35.76 -36.29 11.76
N GLU A 27 35.21 -35.19 11.26
CA GLU A 27 33.86 -34.76 11.63
C GLU A 27 32.83 -35.63 10.90
N LEU A 28 32.00 -36.28 11.71
CA LEU A 28 30.84 -37.04 11.31
C LEU A 28 29.81 -36.06 10.71
N LEU A 29 29.66 -36.04 9.39
CA LEU A 29 28.57 -35.33 8.71
C LEU A 29 27.24 -35.99 9.07
N VAL A 30 26.60 -35.54 10.15
CA VAL A 30 25.17 -35.74 10.37
C VAL A 30 24.46 -34.81 9.40
N GLY A 31 24.11 -35.33 8.22
CA GLY A 31 23.23 -34.65 7.29
C GLY A 31 21.86 -34.49 7.93
N VAL A 32 21.60 -33.34 8.55
CA VAL A 32 20.23 -32.91 8.84
C VAL A 32 19.62 -32.60 7.48
N ALA A 33 18.86 -33.55 6.94
CA ALA A 33 17.94 -33.27 5.87
C ALA A 33 16.91 -32.28 6.43
N ILE A 34 17.12 -30.98 6.15
CA ILE A 34 16.07 -29.99 6.30
C ILE A 34 15.02 -30.41 5.28
N LEU A 35 14.00 -31.12 5.76
CA LEU A 35 12.75 -31.28 5.05
C LEU A 35 12.19 -29.86 4.93
N CYS A 36 12.50 -29.19 3.82
CA CYS A 36 11.74 -28.04 3.36
C CYS A 36 10.32 -28.55 3.10
N VAL A 37 9.50 -28.54 4.14
CA VAL A 37 8.06 -28.54 3.96
C VAL A 37 7.80 -27.22 3.25
N VAL A 38 7.71 -27.27 1.92
CA VAL A 38 7.08 -26.22 1.15
C VAL A 38 5.65 -26.23 1.64
N VAL A 39 5.35 -25.37 2.62
CA VAL A 39 3.98 -25.02 2.94
C VAL A 39 3.51 -24.30 1.70
N VAL A 40 2.91 -25.04 0.77
CA VAL A 40 2.09 -24.47 -0.28
C VAL A 40 0.95 -23.81 0.48
N ALA A 41 1.10 -22.51 0.77
CA ALA A 41 -0.01 -21.72 1.24
C ALA A 41 -1.16 -21.97 0.24
N PRO A 42 -2.37 -22.30 0.71
CA PRO A 42 -3.50 -22.33 -0.19
C PRO A 42 -3.54 -20.96 -0.87
N ALA A 43 -3.66 -20.95 -2.21
CA ALA A 43 -3.94 -19.71 -2.91
C ALA A 43 -5.08 -19.01 -2.18
N PRO A 44 -4.97 -17.71 -1.86
CA PRO A 44 -6.06 -17.00 -1.21
C PRO A 44 -7.30 -17.26 -2.08
N ALA A 45 -8.38 -17.72 -1.45
CA ALA A 45 -9.64 -17.86 -2.13
C ALA A 45 -9.99 -16.47 -2.66
N VAL A 46 -9.75 -16.26 -3.95
CA VAL A 46 -10.19 -15.07 -4.66
C VAL A 46 -11.67 -15.03 -4.40
N LEU A 47 -12.15 -13.97 -3.73
CA LEU A 47 -13.58 -13.68 -3.73
C LEU A 47 -13.96 -13.66 -5.20
N ALA A 48 -14.71 -14.67 -5.64
CA ALA A 48 -15.27 -14.73 -6.97
C ALA A 48 -16.26 -13.56 -7.03
N ILE A 49 -15.76 -12.40 -7.42
CA ILE A 49 -16.60 -11.27 -7.77
C ILE A 49 -17.24 -11.69 -9.08
N ASP A 50 -18.55 -11.87 -9.05
CA ASP A 50 -19.36 -12.17 -10.23
C ASP A 50 -18.89 -11.30 -11.39
N ASP A 51 -18.52 -11.92 -12.52
CA ASP A 51 -17.73 -11.34 -13.63
C ASP A 51 -18.34 -10.06 -14.25
N GLY A 52 -19.54 -9.65 -13.83
CA GLY A 52 -20.21 -8.40 -14.21
C GLY A 52 -20.50 -7.40 -13.08
N ASN A 53 -20.44 -7.78 -11.80
CA ASN A 53 -20.83 -6.92 -10.68
C ASN A 53 -19.77 -6.87 -9.58
N LEU A 54 -18.73 -6.06 -9.81
CA LEU A 54 -17.62 -5.87 -8.86
C LEU A 54 -18.05 -5.30 -7.50
N THR A 55 -19.22 -4.68 -7.41
CA THR A 55 -19.76 -4.11 -6.16
C THR A 55 -20.78 -5.02 -5.47
N ALA A 56 -20.96 -6.25 -5.94
CA ALA A 56 -21.90 -7.21 -5.35
C ALA A 56 -21.63 -7.42 -3.86
N GLY A 57 -22.66 -7.15 -3.04
CA GLY A 57 -22.62 -7.27 -1.59
C GLY A 57 -21.88 -6.15 -0.86
N PHE A 58 -21.36 -5.14 -1.55
CA PHE A 58 -20.81 -3.96 -0.89
C PHE A 58 -21.90 -2.93 -0.58
N VAL A 59 -21.65 -2.10 0.43
CA VAL A 59 -22.42 -0.90 0.73
C VAL A 59 -21.63 0.32 0.27
N GLN A 60 -22.28 1.23 -0.46
CA GLN A 60 -21.65 2.48 -0.88
C GLN A 60 -21.46 3.42 0.32
N VAL A 61 -20.28 4.00 0.43
CA VAL A 61 -19.95 5.03 1.43
C VAL A 61 -20.43 6.38 0.92
N ASP A 62 -21.06 7.17 1.80
CA ASP A 62 -21.40 8.56 1.48
C ASP A 62 -20.12 9.40 1.38
N LEU A 63 -19.94 10.09 0.26
CA LEU A 63 -18.74 10.86 -0.07
C LEU A 63 -19.11 12.28 -0.48
N PRO A 64 -19.53 13.15 0.46
CA PRO A 64 -19.70 14.55 0.16
C PRO A 64 -18.37 15.21 -0.25
N GLU A 65 -18.44 16.36 -0.92
CA GLU A 65 -17.26 17.07 -1.44
C GLU A 65 -16.20 17.37 -0.37
N GLY A 66 -16.61 17.55 0.89
CA GLY A 66 -15.70 17.75 2.02
C GLY A 66 -14.75 16.59 2.30
N ASN A 67 -15.00 15.40 1.73
CA ASN A 67 -14.17 14.21 1.88
C ASN A 67 -12.99 14.17 0.90
N PHE A 68 -12.97 15.07 -0.09
CA PHE A 68 -11.93 15.12 -1.12
C PHE A 68 -10.84 16.11 -0.71
N ILE A 69 -9.94 15.70 0.19
CA ILE A 69 -8.88 16.57 0.72
C ILE A 69 -7.76 16.69 -0.30
N VAL A 70 -7.70 17.81 -1.02
CA VAL A 70 -6.68 18.07 -2.04
C VAL A 70 -5.33 18.38 -1.37
N GLN A 71 -4.28 17.74 -1.86
CA GLN A 71 -2.88 18.02 -1.54
C GLN A 71 -2.20 18.52 -2.81
N SER A 72 -1.74 19.76 -2.83
CA SER A 72 -1.05 20.41 -3.95
C SER A 72 0.30 21.00 -3.49
N PRO A 73 1.21 21.42 -4.40
CA PRO A 73 2.46 22.07 -4.02
C PRO A 73 2.24 23.25 -3.08
N TYR A 74 3.05 23.37 -2.02
CA TYR A 74 2.79 24.34 -0.95
C TYR A 74 2.99 25.81 -1.37
N ASP A 75 3.74 26.06 -2.45
CA ASP A 75 4.11 27.40 -2.92
C ASP A 75 3.31 27.85 -4.16
N VAL A 76 2.34 27.05 -4.58
CA VAL A 76 1.48 27.34 -5.74
C VAL A 76 0.02 27.27 -5.30
N PRO A 77 -0.83 28.24 -5.70
CA PRO A 77 -2.26 28.16 -5.44
C PRO A 77 -2.88 26.85 -6.00
N GLU A 78 -3.74 26.21 -5.22
CA GLU A 78 -4.37 24.93 -5.57
C GLU A 78 -5.03 24.98 -6.95
N ASN A 79 -5.73 26.06 -7.28
CA ASN A 79 -6.43 26.24 -8.56
C ASN A 79 -5.51 26.34 -9.80
N GLN A 80 -4.19 26.39 -9.61
CA GLN A 80 -3.20 26.30 -10.69
C GLN A 80 -2.66 24.88 -10.89
N ARG A 81 -3.11 23.91 -10.10
CA ARG A 81 -2.71 22.49 -10.18
C ARG A 81 -3.90 21.52 -10.09
N TYR A 82 -5.07 22.05 -9.73
CA TYR A 82 -6.29 21.30 -9.55
C TYR A 82 -7.51 22.11 -10.02
N THR A 83 -8.45 21.43 -10.66
CA THR A 83 -9.80 21.98 -10.92
C THR A 83 -10.85 20.90 -10.73
N TYR A 84 -12.04 21.31 -10.28
CA TYR A 84 -13.24 20.48 -10.31
C TYR A 84 -14.33 21.17 -11.11
N ASP A 85 -14.77 20.53 -12.20
CA ASP A 85 -15.90 20.99 -13.00
C ASP A 85 -17.18 20.31 -12.50
N VAL A 86 -18.02 21.10 -11.83
CA VAL A 86 -19.31 20.64 -11.26
C VAL A 86 -20.32 20.21 -12.32
N ALA A 87 -20.20 20.69 -13.57
CA ALA A 87 -21.14 20.34 -14.64
C ALA A 87 -20.85 18.95 -15.21
N THR A 88 -19.57 18.57 -15.27
CA THR A 88 -19.13 17.28 -15.82
C THR A 88 -18.74 16.26 -14.74
N GLY A 89 -18.56 16.70 -13.50
CA GLY A 89 -18.04 15.89 -12.40
C GLY A 89 -16.55 15.53 -12.56
N VAL A 90 -15.82 16.22 -13.44
CA VAL A 90 -14.42 15.93 -13.73
C VAL A 90 -13.49 16.73 -12.81
N ARG A 91 -12.66 16.02 -12.07
CA ARG A 91 -11.49 16.55 -11.37
C ARG A 91 -10.26 16.41 -12.26
N THR A 92 -9.54 17.50 -12.46
CA THR A 92 -8.28 17.51 -13.24
C THR A 92 -7.14 17.88 -12.32
N PHE A 93 -6.06 17.10 -12.37
CA PHE A 93 -4.87 17.24 -11.52
C PHE A 93 -3.66 17.34 -12.41
N TRP A 94 -2.79 18.32 -12.19
CA TRP A 94 -1.51 18.39 -12.90
C TRP A 94 -0.43 18.99 -12.02
N VAL A 95 0.82 18.57 -12.22
CA VAL A 95 2.02 19.18 -11.65
C VAL A 95 3.15 19.19 -12.67
N TYR A 96 4.12 20.08 -12.45
CA TYR A 96 5.40 20.06 -13.13
C TYR A 96 6.42 19.27 -12.33
N ALA A 97 7.40 18.68 -13.02
CA ALA A 97 8.43 17.85 -12.38
C ALA A 97 9.29 18.64 -11.36
N ASP A 98 9.37 19.96 -11.50
CA ASP A 98 10.14 20.89 -10.68
C ASP A 98 9.30 21.71 -9.68
N ASP A 99 7.99 21.44 -9.59
CA ASP A 99 7.13 21.97 -8.52
C ASP A 99 7.67 21.57 -7.13
N LYS A 100 7.11 22.15 -6.06
CA LYS A 100 7.48 21.77 -4.69
C LYS A 100 6.63 20.62 -4.15
N PRO A 101 7.10 19.95 -3.08
CA PRO A 101 6.27 19.02 -2.33
C PRO A 101 4.97 19.69 -1.84
N PHE A 102 4.02 18.88 -1.37
CA PHE A 102 2.76 19.40 -0.83
C PHE A 102 2.89 20.05 0.56
N ASN A 103 4.03 19.86 1.24
CA ASN A 103 4.32 20.47 2.54
C ASN A 103 5.83 20.77 2.67
N THR A 104 6.19 21.53 3.69
CA THR A 104 7.58 21.94 3.95
C THR A 104 8.32 21.01 4.94
N VAL A 105 7.64 19.98 5.44
CA VAL A 105 8.16 19.10 6.50
C VAL A 105 8.83 17.86 5.92
N THR A 106 8.30 17.32 4.83
CA THR A 106 8.74 16.07 4.20
C THR A 106 9.30 16.34 2.81
N ALA A 107 10.46 15.76 2.51
CA ALA A 107 11.10 15.87 1.19
C ALA A 107 10.51 14.86 0.19
N THR A 108 9.23 15.02 -0.17
CA THR A 108 8.57 14.17 -1.17
C THR A 108 8.51 14.81 -2.54
N ASN A 109 8.40 14.03 -3.61
CA ASN A 109 8.19 14.58 -4.95
C ASN A 109 6.88 15.38 -5.07
N PRO A 110 6.75 16.24 -6.10
CA PRO A 110 5.55 17.03 -6.33
C PRO A 110 4.31 16.17 -6.60
N ARG A 111 3.16 16.65 -6.12
CA ARG A 111 1.87 15.99 -6.32
C ARG A 111 0.75 17.00 -6.40
N THR A 112 -0.29 16.65 -7.13
CA THR A 112 -1.63 17.18 -6.89
C THR A 112 -2.58 16.01 -6.88
N GLU A 113 -3.05 15.66 -5.70
CA GLU A 113 -3.86 14.46 -5.48
C GLU A 113 -4.86 14.67 -4.35
N VAL A 114 -5.98 13.95 -4.41
CA VAL A 114 -6.92 13.85 -3.30
C VAL A 114 -6.44 12.77 -2.35
N ARG A 115 -6.42 13.08 -1.05
CA ARG A 115 -6.54 12.11 0.04
C ARG A 115 -8.03 11.97 0.37
N LEU A 116 -8.61 10.80 0.12
CA LEU A 116 -10.01 10.57 0.50
C LEU A 116 -10.11 10.39 2.01
N ALA A 117 -10.93 11.22 2.62
CA ALA A 117 -11.33 11.12 4.02
C ALA A 117 -12.63 10.32 4.09
N VAL A 118 -12.58 9.01 4.32
CA VAL A 118 -13.80 8.19 4.40
C VAL A 118 -14.33 8.18 5.83
N SER A 119 -15.60 8.52 6.03
CA SER A 119 -16.27 8.36 7.33
C SER A 119 -17.40 7.35 7.17
N PHE A 120 -17.44 6.35 8.04
CA PHE A 120 -18.48 5.33 8.02
C PHE A 120 -19.24 5.36 9.35
N SER A 121 -20.56 5.43 9.25
CA SER A 121 -21.45 5.12 10.37
C SER A 121 -21.66 3.62 10.39
N ASP A 122 -21.19 2.94 11.41
CA ASP A 122 -21.46 1.51 11.58
C ASP A 122 -22.89 1.32 12.09
N PRO A 123 -23.82 0.78 11.29
CA PRO A 123 -25.18 0.54 11.74
C PRO A 123 -25.27 -0.55 12.81
N SER A 124 -24.27 -1.44 12.91
CA SER A 124 -24.20 -2.49 13.94
C SER A 124 -23.83 -1.95 15.32
N LEU A 125 -23.15 -0.80 15.38
CA LEU A 125 -22.84 -0.08 16.61
C LEU A 125 -23.97 0.86 17.03
N THR A 126 -25.23 0.44 16.94
CA THR A 126 -26.35 1.25 17.44
C THR A 126 -26.18 1.51 18.94
N ILE A 127 -25.85 2.74 19.32
CA ILE A 127 -25.82 3.15 20.72
C ILE A 127 -27.22 3.70 21.05
N ILE A 128 -27.84 3.14 22.09
CA ILE A 128 -29.12 3.61 22.61
C ILE A 128 -28.85 4.35 23.91
N TYR A 129 -29.02 5.68 23.90
CA TYR A 129 -29.01 6.47 25.12
C TYR A 129 -30.42 6.56 25.68
N LEU A 130 -30.59 6.15 26.94
CA LEU A 130 -31.84 6.29 27.66
C LEU A 130 -31.78 7.53 28.57
N SER A 131 -32.80 8.38 28.47
CA SER A 131 -33.02 9.53 29.36
C SER A 131 -34.40 9.42 29.97
N SER A 132 -34.57 9.73 31.25
CA SER A 132 -35.88 9.73 31.89
C SER A 132 -36.12 10.99 32.73
N ASN A 133 -37.38 11.37 32.84
CA ASN A 133 -37.86 12.31 33.86
C ASN A 133 -38.94 11.62 34.71
N SER A 134 -39.57 12.35 35.63
CA SER A 134 -40.55 11.82 36.59
C SER A 134 -41.79 11.16 35.96
N SER A 135 -41.97 11.23 34.64
CA SER A 135 -43.18 10.74 33.98
C SER A 135 -42.94 10.06 32.62
N HIS A 136 -41.75 10.20 32.02
CA HIS A 136 -41.43 9.66 30.69
C HIS A 136 -40.00 9.15 30.60
N THR A 137 -39.80 8.12 29.75
CA THR A 137 -38.49 7.65 29.30
C THR A 137 -38.35 7.90 27.80
N TYR A 138 -37.21 8.43 27.39
CA TYR A 138 -36.82 8.72 26.02
C TYR A 138 -35.66 7.80 25.63
N ALA A 139 -35.73 7.22 24.42
CA ALA A 139 -34.62 6.50 23.81
C ALA A 139 -34.09 7.30 22.62
N TYR A 140 -32.81 7.65 22.67
CA TYR A 140 -32.09 8.25 21.55
C TYR A 140 -31.27 7.17 20.88
N ILE A 141 -31.59 6.88 19.62
CA ILE A 141 -30.83 5.97 18.77
C ILE A 141 -29.78 6.82 18.07
N CYS A 142 -28.51 6.56 18.35
CA CYS A 142 -27.40 7.12 17.59
C CYS A 142 -26.57 6.00 16.99
N ASN A 143 -26.37 6.07 15.69
CA ASN A 143 -25.34 5.30 15.03
C ASN A 143 -24.08 6.17 15.10
N PRO A 144 -23.06 5.78 15.89
CA PRO A 144 -21.83 6.55 15.98
C PRO A 144 -21.21 6.62 14.59
N THR A 145 -21.11 7.82 14.04
CA THR A 145 -20.16 8.07 12.96
C THR A 145 -18.78 7.90 13.58
N LEU A 146 -18.06 6.83 13.21
CA LEU A 146 -16.64 6.78 13.49
C LEU A 146 -16.03 7.88 12.62
N GLN A 147 -15.65 9.00 13.26
CA GLN A 147 -14.78 10.01 12.65
C GLN A 147 -13.39 9.40 12.50
N GLY A 148 -13.25 8.46 11.57
CA GLY A 148 -12.01 8.18 10.89
C GLY A 148 -12.03 8.92 9.57
N HIS A 149 -10.87 9.30 9.07
CA HIS A 149 -10.70 9.64 7.66
C HIS A 149 -10.22 8.40 6.86
N ASP A 150 -10.05 7.28 7.55
CA ASP A 150 -9.22 6.13 7.19
C ASP A 150 -9.95 4.86 7.62
N TYR A 151 -9.51 3.71 7.09
CA TYR A 151 -10.08 2.40 7.40
C TYR A 151 -9.02 1.40 7.87
N SER A 152 -9.41 0.51 8.79
CA SER A 152 -8.50 -0.44 9.47
C SER A 152 -8.98 -1.89 9.43
N SER A 153 -10.16 -2.16 8.88
CA SER A 153 -10.75 -3.50 8.80
C SER A 153 -11.81 -3.58 7.70
N GLY A 154 -12.33 -4.77 7.41
CA GLY A 154 -13.30 -5.01 6.34
C GLY A 154 -12.66 -5.10 4.96
N VAL A 155 -13.52 -5.09 3.94
CA VAL A 155 -13.11 -5.03 2.52
C VAL A 155 -13.54 -3.69 1.95
N TRP A 156 -12.58 -2.94 1.41
CA TRP A 156 -12.80 -1.59 0.88
C TRP A 156 -12.52 -1.53 -0.60
N GLN A 157 -13.37 -0.84 -1.34
CA GLN A 157 -13.24 -0.70 -2.79
C GLN A 157 -13.28 0.77 -3.19
N PHE A 158 -12.26 1.22 -3.89
CA PHE A 158 -12.29 2.45 -4.69
C PHE A 158 -12.79 2.11 -6.09
N GLU A 159 -13.72 2.91 -6.63
CA GLU A 159 -14.15 2.84 -8.02
C GLU A 159 -14.21 4.25 -8.63
N ALA A 160 -13.62 4.43 -9.81
CA ALA A 160 -13.73 5.68 -10.58
C ALA A 160 -13.44 5.45 -12.07
N TYR A 161 -13.72 6.46 -12.88
CA TYR A 161 -13.18 6.54 -14.25
C TYR A 161 -11.95 7.45 -14.25
N GLY A 162 -10.80 6.88 -14.60
CA GLY A 162 -9.54 7.61 -14.79
C GLY A 162 -9.29 7.95 -16.26
N TYR A 163 -8.63 9.06 -16.51
CA TYR A 163 -8.14 9.47 -17.83
C TYR A 163 -6.74 10.05 -17.65
N VAL A 164 -5.80 9.62 -18.49
CA VAL A 164 -4.42 10.12 -18.46
C VAL A 164 -4.10 10.67 -19.84
N PRO A 165 -3.81 11.98 -19.98
CA PRO A 165 -3.42 12.54 -21.27
C PRO A 165 -2.09 11.95 -21.75
N SER A 166 -1.96 11.72 -23.06
CA SER A 166 -0.67 11.36 -23.65
C SER A 166 0.41 12.40 -23.30
N GLY A 167 1.62 11.90 -23.11
CA GLY A 167 2.74 12.70 -22.61
C GLY A 167 2.88 12.71 -21.09
N THR A 168 1.98 12.06 -20.33
CA THR A 168 2.15 11.85 -18.88
C THR A 168 2.89 10.54 -18.59
N SER A 169 4.16 10.60 -18.18
CA SER A 169 4.94 9.44 -17.75
C SER A 169 5.65 9.73 -16.42
N GLY A 170 5.93 8.69 -15.64
CA GLY A 170 6.60 8.81 -14.35
C GLY A 170 5.70 9.36 -13.25
N ALA A 171 4.42 9.00 -13.26
CA ALA A 171 3.44 9.46 -12.28
C ALA A 171 2.68 8.30 -11.64
N SER A 172 2.51 8.32 -10.32
CA SER A 172 1.49 7.54 -9.63
C SER A 172 0.15 8.26 -9.77
N VAL A 173 -0.88 7.54 -10.21
CA VAL A 173 -2.23 8.09 -10.45
C VAL A 173 -3.26 7.65 -9.42
N MET A 174 -2.99 6.55 -8.70
CA MET A 174 -3.83 6.02 -7.63
C MET A 174 -2.95 5.33 -6.58
N GLN A 175 -3.28 5.48 -5.31
CA GLN A 175 -2.58 4.85 -4.20
C GLN A 175 -3.56 4.30 -3.15
N ILE A 176 -3.09 3.28 -2.44
CA ILE A 176 -3.52 3.02 -1.07
C ILE A 176 -2.33 3.35 -0.18
N HIS A 177 -2.50 4.38 0.64
CA HIS A 177 -1.49 4.78 1.63
C HIS A 177 -1.83 4.14 2.98
N ASN A 178 -0.84 3.96 3.84
CA ASN A 178 -1.03 3.49 5.21
C ASN A 178 -0.45 4.50 6.22
N GLU A 179 -1.01 4.56 7.43
CA GLU A 179 -0.54 5.48 8.48
C GLU A 179 0.62 4.93 9.31
N ASP A 180 1.14 3.74 8.99
CA ASP A 180 2.27 3.17 9.71
C ASP A 180 3.59 3.81 9.29
N ALA A 181 4.28 4.45 10.24
CA ALA A 181 5.58 5.10 10.09
C ALA A 181 6.76 4.11 9.85
N GLY A 182 6.50 2.93 9.27
CA GLY A 182 7.46 1.86 9.01
C GLY A 182 8.11 1.87 7.61
N VAL A 183 8.58 0.69 7.17
CA VAL A 183 9.48 0.48 5.99
C VAL A 183 8.87 0.90 4.64
N GLN A 184 7.53 0.90 4.50
CA GLN A 184 6.86 1.26 3.25
C GLN A 184 5.52 1.97 3.53
N ALA A 185 5.47 3.27 3.24
CA ALA A 185 4.31 4.14 3.48
C ALA A 185 3.10 3.90 2.56
N THR A 186 3.13 2.83 1.75
CA THR A 186 2.03 2.53 0.82
C THR A 186 1.76 1.03 0.76
N THR A 187 0.47 0.71 0.71
CA THR A 187 -0.06 -0.63 0.43
C THR A 187 -0.09 -0.88 -1.08
N LEU A 188 -0.35 0.17 -1.88
CA LEU A 188 -0.39 0.11 -3.34
C LEU A 188 -0.02 1.48 -3.93
N MET A 189 0.72 1.48 -5.05
CA MET A 189 0.70 2.59 -6.01
C MET A 189 0.50 2.06 -7.42
N LEU A 190 -0.32 2.76 -8.21
CA LEU A 190 -0.50 2.52 -9.64
C LEU A 190 0.20 3.61 -10.43
N HIS A 191 1.28 3.25 -11.12
CA HIS A 191 2.08 4.18 -11.90
C HIS A 191 1.67 4.15 -13.38
N VAL A 192 1.84 5.26 -14.06
CA VAL A 192 1.81 5.32 -15.52
C VAL A 192 3.21 5.63 -16.04
N TYR A 193 3.71 4.73 -16.88
CA TYR A 193 4.95 4.90 -17.62
C TYR A 193 4.69 4.63 -19.09
N ASN A 194 4.95 5.62 -19.94
CA ASN A 194 4.80 5.53 -21.39
C ASN A 194 3.46 4.90 -21.86
N GLY A 195 2.35 5.22 -21.19
CA GLY A 195 1.00 4.79 -21.57
C GLY A 195 0.59 3.42 -21.03
N THR A 196 1.45 2.79 -20.22
CA THR A 196 1.15 1.56 -19.50
C THR A 196 0.88 1.88 -18.03
N LEU A 197 -0.25 1.40 -17.52
CA LEU A 197 -0.55 1.36 -16.08
C LEU A 197 0.18 0.17 -15.44
N ARG A 198 0.86 0.40 -14.32
CA ARG A 198 1.73 -0.58 -13.66
C ARG A 198 1.50 -0.62 -12.16
N HIS A 199 1.78 -1.77 -11.55
CA HIS A 199 1.94 -1.89 -10.11
C HIS A 199 3.35 -1.39 -9.70
N TYR A 200 3.42 -0.24 -9.05
CA TYR A 200 4.67 0.52 -8.85
C TYR A 200 5.47 0.60 -10.18
N SER A 201 6.79 0.37 -10.13
CA SER A 201 7.65 0.24 -11.33
C SER A 201 7.72 -1.21 -11.87
N GLY A 202 6.88 -2.11 -11.34
CA GLY A 202 6.92 -3.55 -11.59
C GLY A 202 5.96 -3.99 -12.69
N GLU A 203 5.05 -4.89 -12.36
CA GLU A 203 4.12 -5.56 -13.28
C GLU A 203 3.25 -4.57 -14.08
N ALA A 204 3.10 -4.82 -15.38
CA ALA A 204 2.19 -4.07 -16.25
C ALA A 204 0.75 -4.61 -16.08
N LEU A 205 -0.20 -3.71 -15.87
CA LEU A 205 -1.60 -4.05 -15.62
C LEU A 205 -2.48 -3.80 -16.85
N GLU A 206 -2.23 -2.70 -17.57
CA GLU A 206 -3.00 -2.32 -18.76
C GLU A 206 -2.14 -1.41 -19.65
N ASP A 207 -2.07 -1.73 -20.94
CA ASP A 207 -1.43 -0.88 -21.95
C ASP A 207 -2.44 0.08 -22.61
N GLY A 208 -1.95 1.19 -23.17
CA GLY A 208 -2.79 2.10 -23.94
C GLY A 208 -3.85 2.82 -23.09
N VAL A 209 -3.48 3.26 -21.88
CA VAL A 209 -4.39 4.01 -21.00
C VAL A 209 -4.48 5.50 -21.35
N TYR A 210 -3.68 5.96 -22.32
CA TYR A 210 -3.72 7.34 -22.74
C TYR A 210 -4.99 7.71 -23.50
N ASP A 211 -5.41 8.96 -23.29
CA ASP A 211 -6.46 9.64 -24.05
C ASP A 211 -7.80 8.90 -24.14
N ARG A 212 -8.06 8.05 -23.15
CA ARG A 212 -9.32 7.36 -22.95
C ARG A 212 -9.70 7.36 -21.49
N TRP A 213 -11.00 7.23 -21.24
CA TRP A 213 -11.48 6.87 -19.92
C TRP A 213 -11.32 5.36 -19.73
N PHE A 214 -10.82 4.95 -18.57
CA PHE A 214 -10.81 3.56 -18.12
C PHE A 214 -11.50 3.48 -16.75
N ARG A 215 -12.34 2.46 -16.55
CA ARG A 215 -12.91 2.18 -15.23
C ARG A 215 -11.84 1.48 -14.40
N LEU A 216 -11.55 2.04 -13.23
CA LEU A 216 -10.61 1.45 -12.28
C LEU A 216 -11.37 1.02 -11.03
N ASN A 217 -11.19 -0.23 -10.62
CA ASN A 217 -11.60 -0.72 -9.32
C ASN A 217 -10.36 -1.21 -8.57
N VAL A 218 -10.20 -0.74 -7.33
CA VAL A 218 -9.14 -1.23 -6.43
C VAL A 218 -9.80 -1.72 -5.16
N VAL A 219 -9.69 -3.02 -4.91
CA VAL A 219 -10.30 -3.71 -3.76
C VAL A 219 -9.19 -4.10 -2.80
N HIS A 220 -9.30 -3.68 -1.55
CA HIS A 220 -8.39 -4.03 -0.47
C HIS A 220 -9.16 -4.83 0.58
N ASP A 221 -8.82 -6.11 0.72
CA ASP A 221 -9.27 -6.94 1.81
C ASP A 221 -8.24 -6.85 2.94
N VAL A 222 -8.60 -6.10 3.99
CA VAL A 222 -7.69 -5.85 5.11
C VAL A 222 -7.46 -7.13 5.92
N GLY A 223 -8.50 -7.93 6.12
CA GLY A 223 -8.45 -9.15 6.92
C GLY A 223 -7.57 -10.24 6.29
N VAL A 224 -7.61 -10.36 4.97
CA VAL A 224 -6.78 -11.30 4.21
C VAL A 224 -5.44 -10.67 3.78
N SER A 225 -5.29 -9.35 3.94
CA SER A 225 -4.10 -8.59 3.52
C SER A 225 -3.80 -8.76 2.04
N THR A 226 -4.82 -8.52 1.20
CA THR A 226 -4.70 -8.61 -0.26
C THR A 226 -5.29 -7.39 -0.96
N VAL A 227 -4.67 -7.00 -2.07
CA VAL A 227 -5.19 -5.97 -2.97
C VAL A 227 -5.42 -6.56 -4.35
N ALA A 228 -6.59 -6.31 -4.91
CA ALA A 228 -6.95 -6.65 -6.27
C ALA A 228 -7.25 -5.39 -7.10
N VAL A 229 -6.77 -5.35 -8.34
CA VAL A 229 -6.97 -4.22 -9.27
C VAL A 229 -7.66 -4.72 -10.53
N TYR A 230 -8.71 -4.02 -10.94
CA TYR A 230 -9.48 -4.29 -12.14
C TYR A 230 -9.45 -3.07 -13.03
N VAL A 231 -9.32 -3.30 -14.34
CA VAL A 231 -9.39 -2.25 -15.36
C VAL A 231 -10.45 -2.66 -16.36
N ASP A 232 -11.45 -1.79 -16.55
CA ASP A 232 -12.58 -1.98 -17.46
C ASP A 232 -13.47 -3.22 -17.17
N GLY A 233 -13.43 -3.74 -15.93
CA GLY A 233 -14.24 -4.86 -15.46
C GLY A 233 -13.60 -6.24 -15.70
N GLY A 234 -14.40 -7.31 -15.62
CA GLY A 234 -13.93 -8.69 -15.82
C GLY A 234 -12.97 -9.19 -14.75
N ALA A 235 -12.02 -10.05 -15.15
CA ALA A 235 -11.01 -10.62 -14.27
C ALA A 235 -9.99 -9.57 -13.76
N PRO A 236 -9.43 -9.73 -12.55
CA PRO A 236 -8.44 -8.79 -12.03
C PRO A 236 -7.18 -8.75 -12.91
N ARG A 237 -6.65 -7.55 -13.11
CA ARG A 237 -5.32 -7.31 -13.69
C ARG A 237 -4.20 -7.56 -12.69
N LEU A 238 -4.50 -7.48 -11.40
CA LEU A 238 -3.56 -7.71 -10.30
C LEU A 238 -4.29 -8.35 -9.12
N VAL A 239 -3.64 -9.32 -8.47
CA VAL A 239 -3.99 -9.77 -7.11
C VAL A 239 -2.68 -9.99 -6.36
N VAL A 240 -2.44 -9.21 -5.32
CA VAL A 240 -1.18 -9.24 -4.56
C VAL A 240 -1.43 -9.30 -3.06
N ALA A 241 -0.58 -10.04 -2.35
CA ALA A 241 -0.49 -9.95 -0.91
C ALA A 241 0.20 -8.62 -0.53
N VAL A 242 -0.29 -7.99 0.53
CA VAL A 242 0.24 -6.72 1.05
C VAL A 242 0.59 -6.87 2.53
N ALA A 243 1.51 -6.04 3.01
CA ALA A 243 1.84 -6.04 4.43
C ALA A 243 0.64 -5.53 5.25
N PRO A 244 0.24 -6.22 6.33
CA PRO A 244 -0.79 -5.72 7.23
C PRO A 244 -0.31 -4.42 7.90
N THR A 245 -1.17 -3.41 7.96
CA THR A 245 -0.90 -2.15 8.65
C THR A 245 -2.13 -1.66 9.42
N ALA A 246 -1.93 -0.72 10.34
CA ALA A 246 -2.97 -0.31 11.29
C ALA A 246 -4.13 0.47 10.65
N SER A 247 -3.87 1.25 9.61
CA SER A 247 -4.82 2.20 9.04
C SER A 247 -4.46 2.52 7.59
N HIS A 248 -5.47 2.73 6.75
CA HIS A 248 -5.34 2.91 5.31
C HIS A 248 -6.27 4.00 4.78
N TYR A 249 -5.87 4.62 3.65
CA TYR A 249 -6.73 5.54 2.92
C TYR A 249 -6.40 5.54 1.42
N PHE A 250 -7.41 5.88 0.62
CA PHE A 250 -7.26 5.99 -0.83
C PHE A 250 -6.72 7.37 -1.22
N LYS A 251 -5.85 7.38 -2.23
CA LYS A 251 -5.43 8.62 -2.91
C LYS A 251 -5.55 8.47 -4.42
N PHE A 252 -5.87 9.56 -5.11
CA PHE A 252 -5.89 9.59 -6.57
C PHE A 252 -5.61 11.00 -7.09
N GLY A 253 -5.00 11.09 -8.27
CA GLY A 253 -4.54 12.36 -8.86
C GLY A 253 -3.24 12.13 -9.62
N VAL A 254 -2.22 12.96 -9.38
CA VAL A 254 -0.86 12.73 -9.88
C VAL A 254 0.17 12.95 -8.78
N TYR A 255 1.09 12.00 -8.64
CA TYR A 255 2.26 12.10 -7.77
C TYR A 255 3.51 11.68 -8.55
N VAL A 256 4.44 12.61 -8.76
CA VAL A 256 5.66 12.41 -9.54
C VAL A 256 6.53 11.31 -8.92
N GLN A 257 7.00 10.38 -9.74
CA GLN A 257 7.86 9.25 -9.37
C GLN A 257 9.31 9.51 -9.80
N HIS A 258 10.12 8.46 -9.94
CA HIS A 258 11.58 8.58 -10.06
C HIS A 258 12.14 8.29 -11.47
N HIS A 259 11.34 7.70 -12.36
CA HIS A 259 11.80 7.25 -13.68
C HIS A 259 10.94 7.84 -14.78
N ASP A 260 11.54 8.11 -15.95
CA ASP A 260 10.85 8.53 -17.16
C ASP A 260 9.79 9.62 -16.93
N VAL A 261 10.14 10.59 -16.07
CA VAL A 261 9.23 11.65 -15.61
C VAL A 261 9.08 12.69 -16.72
N SER A 262 7.84 12.89 -17.13
CA SER A 262 7.50 13.98 -18.05
C SER A 262 7.58 15.34 -17.36
N PRO A 263 7.95 16.43 -18.08
CA PRO A 263 8.01 17.77 -17.49
C PRO A 263 6.72 18.22 -16.83
N ARG A 264 5.59 17.73 -17.34
CA ARG A 264 4.25 17.89 -16.78
C ARG A 264 3.57 16.52 -16.74
N VAL A 265 2.93 16.20 -15.63
CA VAL A 265 2.11 14.99 -15.46
C VAL A 265 0.69 15.41 -15.14
N GLU A 266 -0.30 14.74 -15.75
CA GLU A 266 -1.72 15.05 -15.56
C GLU A 266 -2.55 13.77 -15.44
N SER A 267 -3.60 13.82 -14.62
CA SER A 267 -4.69 12.84 -14.68
C SER A 267 -6.03 13.53 -14.45
N ARG A 268 -7.10 12.89 -14.93
CA ARG A 268 -8.47 13.34 -14.73
C ARG A 268 -9.31 12.20 -14.19
N TRP A 269 -10.25 12.53 -13.31
CA TRP A 269 -11.07 11.56 -12.60
C TRP A 269 -12.52 12.02 -12.52
N ARG A 270 -13.45 11.09 -12.67
CA ARG A 270 -14.89 11.34 -12.49
C ARG A 270 -15.58 10.12 -11.91
N ASN A 271 -16.79 10.33 -11.39
CA ASN A 271 -17.63 9.28 -10.79
C ASN A 271 -16.87 8.49 -9.70
N VAL A 272 -16.15 9.20 -8.84
CA VAL A 272 -15.39 8.58 -7.75
C VAL A 272 -16.37 8.10 -6.68
N THR A 273 -16.30 6.82 -6.36
CA THR A 273 -17.13 6.16 -5.36
C THR A 273 -16.25 5.25 -4.50
N VAL A 274 -16.66 5.07 -3.24
CA VAL A 274 -16.04 4.10 -2.34
C VAL A 274 -17.13 3.19 -1.81
N TYR A 275 -16.80 1.92 -1.71
CA TYR A 275 -17.67 0.89 -1.16
C TYR A 275 -16.98 0.13 -0.05
N THR A 276 -17.74 -0.40 0.89
CA THR A 276 -17.22 -1.23 1.98
C THR A 276 -18.09 -2.44 2.27
N LYS A 277 -17.45 -3.52 2.73
CA LYS A 277 -18.04 -4.65 3.44
C LYS A 277 -17.44 -4.66 4.84
N PRO A 278 -18.19 -4.24 5.86
CA PRO A 278 -17.79 -4.46 7.24
C PRO A 278 -17.62 -5.96 7.51
N ASN A 279 -16.71 -6.30 8.42
CA ASN A 279 -16.55 -7.68 8.91
C ASN A 279 -17.75 -8.12 9.75
#